data_AF-A0A2S0KCJ5-F1
#
_entry.id   AF-A0A2S0KCJ5-F1
#
_cell.length_a   1.000
_cell.length_b   1.000
_cell.length_c   1.000
_cell.angle_alpha   90.00
_cell.angle_beta   90.00
_cell.angle_gamma   90.00
#
_symmetry.space_group_name_H-M   'P 1'
#
loop_
_entity.id
_entity.type
_entity.pdbx_description
1 polymer ?
#
loop_
_entity_poly.entity_id
_entity_poly.type
_entity_poly.pdbx_seq_one_letter_code
_entity_poly.pdbx_strand_id
1 'polypeptide(L)'
;MTADLLARRFAPKGGISLRRMQIEPETGDTVRCRVDMIVDEQAVGLETSAPGAIGAMSELLHGLGAGVEIVSLYHQQDGAHIAAYLLCERDGRRCWAYGRAGTGDEATARALVSAANQLTGRA
;
A
#
# COMPACT_ATOMS: atom_id res chain seq x y z
N MET A 1 2.27 -13.64 18.17
CA MET A 1 1.81 -13.85 16.78
C MET A 1 2.96 -13.45 15.86
N THR A 2 3.37 -14.28 14.89
CA THR A 2 4.57 -14.02 14.06
C THR A 2 4.22 -13.21 12.80
N ALA A 3 5.19 -12.47 12.25
CA ALA A 3 5.02 -11.67 11.03
C ALA A 3 4.55 -12.51 9.82
N ASP A 4 5.01 -13.75 9.69
CA ASP A 4 4.58 -14.66 8.61
C ASP A 4 3.08 -15.00 8.69
N LEU A 5 2.54 -15.18 9.89
CA LEU A 5 1.13 -15.49 10.07
C LEU A 5 0.25 -14.28 9.73
N LEU A 6 0.72 -13.07 10.10
CA LEU A 6 0.09 -11.82 9.72
C LEU A 6 0.09 -11.62 8.20
N ALA A 7 1.23 -11.81 7.55
CA ALA A 7 1.36 -11.67 6.11
C ALA A 7 0.44 -12.65 5.36
N ARG A 8 0.39 -13.92 5.78
CA ARG A 8 -0.52 -14.91 5.17
C ARG A 8 -1.99 -14.54 5.31
N ARG A 9 -2.38 -13.92 6.42
CA ARG A 9 -3.79 -13.63 6.72
C ARG A 9 -4.27 -12.30 6.15
N PHE A 10 -3.42 -11.27 6.19
CA PHE A 10 -3.77 -9.87 5.94
C PHE A 10 -2.97 -9.23 4.79
N ALA A 11 -2.05 -9.98 4.18
CA ALA A 11 -1.33 -9.57 2.97
C ALA A 11 -1.37 -10.66 1.89
N PRO A 12 -2.57 -11.16 1.51
CA PRO A 12 -2.66 -12.14 0.44
C PRO A 12 -2.16 -11.54 -0.88
N LYS A 13 -1.58 -12.40 -1.72
CA LYS A 13 -1.24 -12.02 -3.09
C LYS A 13 -2.52 -11.76 -3.88
N GLY A 14 -2.42 -10.90 -4.88
CA GLY A 14 -3.45 -10.66 -5.89
C GLY A 14 -2.81 -10.03 -7.13
N GLY A 15 -3.64 -9.48 -7.99
CA GLY A 15 -3.22 -8.91 -9.28
C GLY A 15 -2.26 -7.72 -9.16
N ILE A 16 -2.13 -7.09 -7.99
CA ILE A 16 -1.26 -5.93 -7.77
C ILE A 16 -0.10 -6.30 -6.85
N SER A 17 1.13 -5.94 -7.24
CA SER A 17 2.29 -6.01 -6.34
C SER A 17 3.21 -4.80 -6.49
N LEU A 18 3.67 -4.28 -5.35
CA LEU A 18 4.66 -3.20 -5.30
C LEU A 18 6.07 -3.79 -5.37
N ARG A 19 6.84 -3.42 -6.40
CA ARG A 19 8.23 -3.85 -6.59
C ARG A 19 9.21 -2.86 -5.99
N ARG A 20 8.99 -1.58 -6.29
CA ARG A 20 9.84 -0.47 -5.84
C ARG A 20 8.98 0.73 -5.52
N MET A 21 9.39 1.47 -4.50
CA MET A 21 8.84 2.76 -4.15
C MET A 21 9.99 3.70 -3.86
N GLN A 22 9.90 4.91 -4.38
CA GLN A 22 10.83 6.00 -4.13
C GLN A 22 10.03 7.25 -3.82
N ILE A 23 10.45 7.95 -2.78
CA ILE A 23 9.78 9.15 -2.29
C ILE A 23 10.85 10.22 -2.18
N GLU A 24 10.68 11.28 -2.95
CA GLU A 24 11.59 12.41 -3.00
C GLU A 24 10.83 13.66 -2.56
N PRO A 25 11.37 14.49 -1.65
CA PRO A 25 10.78 15.78 -1.35
C PRO A 25 10.67 16.65 -2.61
N GLU A 26 9.57 17.38 -2.73
CA GLU A 26 9.35 18.38 -3.78
C GLU A 26 9.09 19.77 -3.15
N THR A 27 9.02 20.82 -3.97
CA THR A 27 8.65 22.16 -3.51
C THR A 27 7.18 22.22 -3.10
N GLY A 28 6.88 22.84 -1.96
CA GLY A 28 5.51 23.17 -1.54
C GLY A 28 4.81 22.08 -0.73
N ASP A 29 5.47 21.57 0.33
CA ASP A 29 4.94 20.56 1.26
C ASP A 29 4.43 19.27 0.58
N THR A 30 4.93 18.97 -0.63
CA THR A 30 4.62 17.75 -1.39
C THR A 30 5.83 16.83 -1.49
N VAL A 31 5.54 15.57 -1.83
CA VAL A 31 6.51 14.56 -2.22
C VAL A 31 6.20 14.09 -3.62
N ARG A 32 7.26 13.83 -4.39
CA ARG A 32 7.18 13.06 -5.62
C ARG A 32 7.34 11.58 -5.29
N CYS A 33 6.30 10.81 -5.58
CA CYS A 33 6.28 9.37 -5.38
C CYS A 33 6.42 8.67 -6.72
N ARG A 34 7.45 7.83 -6.86
CA ARG A 34 7.65 6.93 -8.01
C ARG A 34 7.51 5.50 -7.57
N VAL A 35 6.71 4.72 -8.29
CA VAL A 35 6.50 3.32 -7.99
C VAL A 35 6.64 2.45 -9.22
N ASP A 36 7.28 1.31 -9.04
CA ASP A 36 7.25 0.21 -9.99
C ASP A 36 6.32 -0.86 -9.42
N MET A 37 5.32 -1.24 -10.20
CA MET A 37 4.31 -2.23 -9.83
C MET A 37 4.19 -3.32 -10.88
N ILE A 38 3.67 -4.47 -10.47
CA ILE A 38 3.06 -5.44 -11.37
C ILE A 38 1.54 -5.33 -11.19
N VAL A 39 0.79 -5.16 -12.28
CA VAL A 39 -0.67 -5.15 -12.32
C VAL A 39 -1.12 -6.16 -13.37
N ASP A 40 -1.85 -7.19 -12.95
CA ASP A 40 -2.34 -8.28 -13.80
C ASP A 40 -1.22 -8.83 -14.72
N GLU A 41 -0.08 -9.17 -14.10
CA GLU A 41 1.16 -9.66 -14.73
C GLU A 41 1.94 -8.65 -15.59
N GLN A 42 1.47 -7.41 -15.75
CA GLN A 42 2.17 -6.37 -16.50
C GLN A 42 2.97 -5.45 -15.58
N ALA A 43 4.22 -5.17 -15.97
CA ALA A 43 5.03 -4.17 -15.28
C ALA A 43 4.59 -2.76 -15.66
N VAL A 44 4.29 -1.94 -14.66
CA VAL A 44 3.90 -0.54 -14.81
C VAL A 44 4.74 0.35 -13.92
N GLY A 45 5.22 1.47 -14.47
CA GLY A 45 5.88 2.54 -13.72
C GLY A 45 4.91 3.71 -13.59
N LEU A 46 4.69 4.19 -12.37
CA LEU A 46 3.78 5.30 -12.09
C LEU A 46 4.48 6.38 -11.26
N GLU A 47 4.08 7.62 -11.46
CA GLU A 47 4.57 8.78 -10.71
C GLU A 47 3.39 9.71 -10.37
N THR A 48 3.36 10.23 -9.15
CA THR A 48 2.47 11.34 -8.76
C THR A 48 3.15 12.24 -7.73
N SER A 49 2.67 13.49 -7.63
CA SER A 49 3.03 14.42 -6.58
C SER A 49 1.85 14.59 -5.62
N ALA A 50 2.08 14.36 -4.33
CA ALA A 50 1.04 14.47 -3.30
C ALA A 50 1.63 15.01 -1.99
N PRO A 51 0.82 15.48 -1.02
CA PRO A 51 1.31 15.94 0.28
C PRO A 51 2.06 14.87 1.11
N GLY A 52 1.98 13.60 0.72
CA GLY A 52 2.70 12.52 1.38
C GLY A 52 2.51 11.17 0.67
N ALA A 53 3.28 10.18 1.13
CA ALA A 53 3.34 8.83 0.57
C ALA A 53 1.96 8.15 0.49
N ILE A 54 1.15 8.31 1.54
CA ILE A 54 -0.18 7.72 1.63
C ILE A 54 -1.10 8.32 0.57
N GLY A 55 -1.15 9.65 0.46
CA GLY A 55 -1.97 10.33 -0.55
C GLY A 55 -1.59 9.92 -1.97
N ALA A 56 -0.28 9.89 -2.24
CA ALA A 56 0.23 9.42 -3.53
C ALA A 56 -0.20 7.97 -3.83
N MET A 57 -0.02 7.06 -2.89
CA MET A 57 -0.40 5.66 -3.09
C MET A 57 -1.91 5.46 -3.25
N SER A 58 -2.73 6.19 -2.49
CA SER A 58 -4.18 6.16 -2.65
C SER A 58 -4.60 6.65 -4.03
N GLU A 59 -4.02 7.75 -4.52
CA GLU A 59 -4.29 8.28 -5.86
C GLU A 59 -3.90 7.30 -6.96
N LEU A 60 -2.69 6.73 -6.89
CA LEU A 60 -2.21 5.76 -7.86
C LEU A 60 -3.10 4.51 -7.92
N LEU A 61 -3.51 3.98 -6.76
CA LEU A 61 -4.43 2.84 -6.70
C LEU A 61 -5.82 3.20 -7.26
N HIS A 62 -6.34 4.39 -6.99
CA HIS A 62 -7.58 4.89 -7.60
C HIS A 62 -7.46 4.95 -9.13
N GLY A 63 -6.34 5.47 -9.66
CA GLY A 63 -6.07 5.52 -11.10
C GLY A 63 -6.01 4.13 -11.76
N LEU A 64 -5.62 3.09 -11.02
CA LEU A 64 -5.63 1.69 -11.47
C LEU A 64 -7.01 1.01 -11.34
N GLY A 65 -8.05 1.73 -10.92
CA GLY A 65 -9.36 1.17 -10.59
C GLY A 65 -9.36 0.31 -9.32
N ALA A 66 -8.29 0.37 -8.53
CA ALA A 66 -8.04 -0.43 -7.33
C ALA A 66 -8.06 0.40 -6.03
N GLY A 67 -8.61 1.62 -6.09
CA GLY A 67 -8.73 2.53 -4.94
C GLY A 67 -9.44 1.90 -3.75
N VAL A 68 -8.96 2.24 -2.55
CA VAL A 68 -9.49 1.85 -1.24
C VAL A 68 -9.35 3.02 -0.28
N GLU A 69 -10.28 3.12 0.67
CA GLU A 69 -10.25 4.17 1.69
C GLU A 69 -9.65 3.64 2.99
N ILE A 70 -8.80 4.43 3.64
CA ILE A 70 -8.21 4.09 4.95
C ILE A 70 -9.16 4.54 6.05
N VAL A 71 -9.69 3.60 6.82
CA VAL A 71 -10.54 3.84 7.99
C VAL A 71 -9.70 3.95 9.27
N SER A 72 -8.63 3.14 9.37
CA SER A 72 -7.72 3.18 10.51
C SER A 72 -6.31 2.75 10.10
N LEU A 73 -5.31 3.36 10.70
CA LEU A 73 -3.89 3.08 10.47
C LEU A 73 -3.18 2.92 11.82
N TYR A 74 -2.44 1.83 11.96
CA TYR A 74 -1.54 1.59 13.08
C TYR A 74 -0.16 1.19 12.58
N HIS A 75 0.88 1.81 13.14
CA HIS A 75 2.27 1.38 12.96
C HIS A 75 2.78 0.72 14.23
N GLN A 76 3.63 -0.28 14.04
CA GLN A 76 4.34 -0.96 15.11
C GLN A 76 5.78 -1.19 14.68
N GLN A 77 6.74 -0.89 15.57
CA GLN A 77 8.11 -1.32 15.37
C GLN A 77 8.21 -2.84 15.45
N ASP A 78 8.86 -3.46 14.46
CA ASP A 78 9.10 -4.90 14.37
C ASP A 78 10.58 -5.18 14.01
N GLY A 79 11.44 -5.14 15.03
CA GLY A 79 12.88 -5.22 14.87
C GLY A 79 13.41 -4.05 14.05
N ALA A 80 14.12 -4.34 12.96
CA ALA A 80 14.62 -3.33 12.02
C ALA A 80 13.56 -2.87 10.99
N HIS A 81 12.34 -3.39 11.06
CA HIS A 81 11.26 -3.08 10.14
C HIS A 81 10.13 -2.34 10.87
N ILE A 82 9.26 -1.72 10.09
CA ILE A 82 7.97 -1.19 10.53
C ILE A 82 6.88 -2.08 9.95
N ALA A 83 5.95 -2.49 10.81
CA ALA A 83 4.71 -3.13 10.43
C ALA A 83 3.58 -2.08 10.40
N ALA A 84 2.82 -2.07 9.31
CA ALA A 84 1.62 -1.26 9.15
C ALA A 84 0.38 -2.18 9.12
N TYR A 85 -0.63 -1.79 9.91
CA TYR A 85 -1.93 -2.44 9.95
C TYR A 85 -2.97 -1.41 9.53
N LEU A 86 -3.73 -1.73 8.49
CA LEU A 86 -4.78 -0.88 7.95
C LEU A 86 -6.13 -1.56 8.10
N LEU A 87 -7.13 -0.81 8.54
CA LEU A 87 -8.53 -1.12 8.24
C LEU A 87 -8.89 -0.31 7.00
N CYS A 88 -9.21 -0.98 5.91
CA CYS A 88 -9.60 -0.35 4.65
C CYS A 88 -11.04 -0.68 4.27
N GLU A 89 -11.65 0.21 3.50
CA GLU A 89 -13.00 0.06 2.96
C GLU A 89 -13.01 0.30 1.44
N ARG A 90 -13.87 -0.45 0.75
CA ARG A 90 -14.26 -0.19 -0.64
C ARG A 90 -15.67 -0.72 -0.87
N ASP A 91 -16.54 0.09 -1.47
CA ASP A 91 -17.90 -0.32 -1.85
C ASP A 91 -18.69 -0.98 -0.68
N GLY A 92 -18.55 -0.42 0.53
CA GLY A 92 -19.18 -0.93 1.75
C GLY A 92 -18.55 -2.21 2.34
N ARG A 93 -17.51 -2.77 1.70
CA ARG A 93 -16.76 -3.93 2.19
C ARG A 93 -15.51 -3.47 2.92
N ARG A 94 -15.23 -4.08 4.07
CA ARG A 94 -14.05 -3.79 4.89
C ARG A 94 -13.08 -4.96 4.94
N CYS A 95 -11.78 -4.66 4.99
CA CYS A 95 -10.75 -5.64 5.27
C CYS A 95 -9.66 -5.07 6.17
N TRP A 96 -9.05 -5.96 6.96
CA TRP A 96 -7.76 -5.67 7.57
C TRP A 96 -6.65 -6.02 6.59
N ALA A 97 -5.67 -5.15 6.49
CA ALA A 97 -4.50 -5.33 5.65
C ALA A 97 -3.21 -5.10 6.41
N TYR A 98 -2.15 -5.75 5.96
CA TYR A 98 -0.84 -5.75 6.58
C TYR A 98 0.24 -5.40 5.57
N GLY A 99 1.24 -4.65 6.01
CA GLY A 99 2.44 -4.37 5.24
C GLY A 99 3.64 -4.27 6.16
N ARG A 100 4.82 -4.61 5.64
CA ARG A 100 6.08 -4.57 6.38
C ARG A 100 7.20 -4.09 5.49
N ALA A 101 7.98 -3.13 5.96
CA ALA A 101 9.11 -2.56 5.23
C ALA A 101 10.13 -1.92 6.16
N GLY A 102 11.21 -1.36 5.60
CA GLY A 102 12.20 -0.60 6.36
C GLY A 102 11.70 0.76 6.85
N THR A 103 10.66 1.31 6.22
CA THR A 103 10.05 2.61 6.57
C THR A 103 8.54 2.50 6.75
N GLY A 104 7.95 3.45 7.50
CA GLY A 104 6.51 3.49 7.73
C GLY A 104 5.73 3.76 6.44
N ASP A 105 6.26 4.60 5.56
CA ASP A 105 5.65 4.91 4.26
C ASP A 105 5.58 3.67 3.37
N GLU A 106 6.69 2.95 3.21
CA GLU A 106 6.72 1.73 2.39
C GLU A 106 5.88 0.62 3.03
N ALA A 107 5.88 0.50 4.37
CA ALA A 107 5.03 -0.46 5.07
C ALA A 107 3.54 -0.16 4.82
N THR A 108 3.15 1.11 4.86
CA THR A 108 1.78 1.57 4.58
C THR A 108 1.40 1.34 3.13
N ALA A 109 2.29 1.63 2.18
CA ALA A 109 2.08 1.37 0.76
C ALA A 109 1.84 -0.13 0.48
N ARG A 110 2.64 -1.00 1.11
CA ARG A 110 2.45 -2.47 1.02
C ARG A 110 1.13 -2.93 1.63
N ALA A 111 0.70 -2.32 2.73
CA ALA A 111 -0.59 -2.59 3.35
C ALA A 111 -1.75 -2.13 2.45
N LEU A 112 -1.65 -0.96 1.81
CA LEU A 112 -2.63 -0.47 0.84
C LEU A 112 -2.78 -1.41 -0.35
N VAL A 113 -1.67 -1.89 -0.93
CA VAL A 113 -1.71 -2.89 -2.02
C VAL A 113 -2.39 -4.18 -1.55
N SER A 114 -2.11 -4.62 -0.32
CA SER A 114 -2.76 -5.80 0.27
C SER A 114 -4.27 -5.61 0.46
N ALA A 115 -4.70 -4.42 0.87
CA ALA A 115 -6.13 -4.08 0.95
C ALA A 115 -6.78 -4.05 -0.44
N ALA A 116 -6.12 -3.44 -1.42
CA ALA A 116 -6.60 -3.37 -2.80
C ALA A 116 -6.80 -4.77 -3.39
N ASN A 117 -5.84 -5.68 -3.23
CA ASN A 117 -5.98 -7.07 -3.67
C ASN A 117 -7.16 -7.78 -3.00
N GLN A 118 -7.33 -7.62 -1.69
CA GLN A 118 -8.44 -8.25 -0.95
C GLN A 118 -9.83 -7.73 -1.37
N LEU A 119 -9.94 -6.41 -1.57
CA LEU A 119 -11.24 -5.77 -1.80
C LEU A 119 -11.66 -5.81 -3.28
N THR A 120 -10.70 -5.77 -4.21
CA THR A 120 -10.98 -5.89 -5.65
C THR A 120 -11.15 -7.34 -6.10
N GLY A 121 -10.55 -8.30 -5.39
CA GLY A 121 -10.58 -9.71 -5.79
C GLY A 121 -9.81 -10.01 -7.07
N ARG A 122 -8.89 -9.13 -7.49
CA ARG A 122 -7.96 -9.40 -8.60
C ARG A 122 -7.04 -10.54 -8.17
N ALA A 123 -7.17 -11.71 -8.80
CA ALA A 123 -6.42 -12.93 -8.51
C ALA A 123 -5.57 -13.32 -9.72
#